data_AF-A0A2E0BSX3-F1
#
_entry.id   AF-A0A2E0BSX3-F1
#
_cell.length_a   1.000
_cell.length_b   1.000
_cell.length_c   1.000
_cell.angle_alpha   90.00
_cell.angle_beta   90.00
_cell.angle_gamma   90.00
#
_symmetry.space_group_name_H-M   'P 1'
#
loop_
_entity.id
_entity.type
_entity.pdbx_description
1 polymer ?
#
loop_
_entity_poly.entity_id
_entity_poly.type
_entity_poly.pdbx_seq_one_letter_code
_entity_poly.pdbx_strand_id
1 'polypeptide(L)'
;MNIKTPKNINKKAQFLAGIGASAWFYIYQEKSRYIIERYSEDGNLECSRLFRLNNTGFDINRPYNFTYLSNCKQCTIIQDKKKYKFSAVIYEN
;
A
#
# COMPACT_ATOMS: atom_id res chain seq x y z
N MET A 1 20.58 -9.68 -0.82
CA MET A 1 19.92 -9.33 0.46
C MET A 1 18.72 -10.25 0.64
N ASN A 2 18.76 -11.16 1.62
CA ASN A 2 17.58 -11.95 2.01
C ASN A 2 16.70 -11.06 2.88
N ILE A 3 15.82 -10.28 2.24
CA ILE A 3 14.85 -9.45 2.96
C ILE A 3 13.85 -10.41 3.59
N LYS A 4 14.05 -10.72 4.87
CA LYS A 4 13.07 -11.46 5.66
C LYS A 4 11.95 -10.51 6.03
N THR A 5 10.71 -10.85 5.70
CA THR A 5 9.54 -10.10 6.16
C THR A 5 9.56 -10.04 7.69
N PRO A 6 9.54 -8.85 8.29
CA PRO A 6 9.43 -8.70 9.74
C PRO A 6 8.18 -9.41 10.27
N LYS A 7 8.29 -10.06 11.44
CA LYS A 7 7.21 -10.92 12.00
C LYS A 7 5.89 -10.19 12.24
N ASN A 8 5.96 -8.86 12.40
CA ASN A 8 4.84 -7.99 12.70
C ASN A 8 4.17 -7.40 11.45
N ILE A 9 4.62 -7.77 10.24
CA ILE A 9 3.98 -7.35 8.99
C ILE A 9 3.10 -8.48 8.45
N ASN A 10 1.97 -8.12 7.86
CA ASN A 10 1.11 -9.06 7.17
C ASN A 10 1.88 -9.80 6.04
N LYS A 11 1.68 -11.11 5.91
CA LYS A 11 2.33 -11.93 4.87
C LYS A 11 1.98 -11.53 3.43
N LYS A 12 0.87 -10.81 3.24
CA LYS A 12 0.46 -10.24 1.94
C LYS A 12 1.10 -8.88 1.64
N ALA A 13 1.89 -8.33 2.57
CA ALA A 13 2.59 -7.07 2.33
C ALA A 13 3.64 -7.24 1.24
N GLN A 14 3.85 -6.17 0.48
CA GLN A 14 4.78 -6.12 -0.63
C GLN A 14 5.92 -5.17 -0.28
N PHE A 15 7.15 -5.61 -0.53
CA PHE A 15 8.33 -4.77 -0.36
C PHE A 15 8.60 -3.98 -1.62
N LEU A 16 8.73 -2.66 -1.49
CA LEU A 16 9.21 -1.80 -2.56
C LEU A 16 10.62 -1.35 -2.22
N ALA A 17 11.60 -1.92 -2.94
CA ALA A 17 12.99 -1.51 -2.85
C ALA A 17 13.20 -0.19 -3.62
N GLY A 18 13.74 0.82 -2.95
CA GLY A 18 14.11 2.10 -3.58
C GLY A 18 15.61 2.38 -3.45
N ILE A 19 16.14 3.22 -4.34
CA ILE A 19 17.56 3.63 -4.31
C ILE A 19 17.86 4.53 -3.10
N GLY A 20 16.84 5.17 -2.51
CA GLY A 20 17.00 6.02 -1.31
C GLY A 20 16.08 5.69 -0.13
N ALA A 21 14.96 5.02 -0.35
CA ALA A 21 14.07 4.56 0.71
C ALA A 21 13.32 3.31 0.25
N SER A 22 13.38 2.25 1.05
CA SER A 22 12.53 1.07 0.85
C SER A 22 11.48 1.00 1.95
N ALA A 23 10.34 0.39 1.64
CA ALA A 23 9.25 0.24 2.59
C ALA A 23 8.38 -0.97 2.24
N TRP A 24 7.71 -1.49 3.26
CA TRP A 24 6.66 -2.48 3.08
C TRP A 24 5.30 -1.79 2.96
N PHE A 25 4.46 -2.30 2.07
CA PHE A 25 3.10 -1.83 1.87
C PHE A 25 2.11 -2.97 1.99
N TYR A 26 1.07 -2.76 2.77
CA TYR A 26 -0.04 -3.68 2.91
C TYR A 26 -1.35 -2.96 2.63
N ILE A 27 -2.24 -3.59 1.86
CA ILE A 27 -3.59 -3.10 1.65
C ILE A 27 -4.58 -4.17 2.09
N TYR A 28 -5.61 -3.72 2.81
CA TYR A 28 -6.76 -4.53 3.14
C TYR A 28 -8.03 -3.69 3.05
N GLN A 29 -9.16 -4.39 2.98
CA GLN A 29 -10.47 -3.75 2.93
C GLN A 29 -11.19 -3.98 4.24
N GLU A 30 -11.71 -2.90 4.81
CA GLU A 30 -12.62 -2.95 5.94
C GLU A 30 -13.97 -2.37 5.48
N LYS A 31 -14.99 -3.23 5.44
CA LYS A 31 -16.31 -2.91 4.86
C LYS A 31 -16.16 -2.43 3.41
N SER A 32 -16.42 -1.15 3.14
CA SER A 32 -16.33 -0.52 1.82
C SER A 32 -15.11 0.39 1.66
N ARG A 33 -14.16 0.35 2.60
CA ARG A 33 -13.01 1.26 2.62
C ARG A 33 -11.70 0.49 2.51
N TYR A 34 -10.75 1.06 1.78
CA TYR A 34 -9.40 0.53 1.70
C TYR A 34 -8.54 1.17 2.78
N ILE A 35 -7.77 0.35 3.48
CA ILE A 35 -6.73 0.80 4.39
C ILE A 35 -5.40 0.39 3.79
N ILE A 36 -4.47 1.34 3.70
CA ILE A 36 -3.10 1.09 3.25
C ILE A 36 -2.17 1.42 4.40
N GLU A 37 -1.32 0.44 4.73
CA GLU A 37 -0.29 0.54 5.75
C GLU A 37 1.08 0.58 5.09
N ARG A 38 1.94 1.47 5.59
CA ARG A 38 3.35 1.58 5.23
C ARG A 38 4.18 1.25 6.45
N TYR A 39 5.16 0.37 6.29
CA TYR A 39 6.13 0.05 7.32
C TYR A 39 7.54 0.34 6.84
N SER A 40 8.43 0.68 7.78
CA SER A 40 9.86 0.75 7.52
C SER A 40 10.42 -0.62 7.14
N GLU A 41 11.66 -0.67 6.65
CA GLU A 41 12.34 -1.93 6.30
C GLU A 41 12.39 -2.92 7.48
N ASP A 42 12.55 -2.38 8.71
CA ASP A 42 12.54 -3.13 9.98
C ASP A 42 11.13 -3.55 10.44
N GLY A 43 10.09 -3.06 9.76
CA GLY A 43 8.70 -3.38 10.03
C GLY A 43 7.99 -2.46 11.02
N ASN A 44 8.56 -1.31 11.37
CA ASN A 44 7.85 -0.34 12.19
C ASN A 44 6.72 0.30 11.38
N LEU A 45 5.50 0.38 11.93
CA LEU A 45 4.39 1.03 11.27
C LEU A 45 4.65 2.54 11.17
N GLU A 46 4.81 3.05 9.95
CA GLU A 46 5.04 4.47 9.69
C GLU A 46 3.76 5.20 9.29
N CYS A 47 2.78 4.46 8.74
CA CYS A 47 1.56 5.04 8.20
C CYS A 47 0.44 4.00 8.17
N SER A 48 -0.74 4.35 8.65
CA SER A 48 -1.98 3.58 8.44
C SER A 48 -3.11 4.57 8.19
N ARG A 49 -3.68 4.57 6.99
CA ARG A 49 -4.72 5.54 6.59
C ARG A 49 -5.79 4.90 5.73
N LEU A 50 -6.97 5.51 5.77
CA LEU A 50 -8.05 5.23 4.85
C LEU A 50 -7.74 5.85 3.49
N PHE A 51 -7.95 5.08 2.43
CA PHE A 51 -7.80 5.53 1.05
C PHE A 51 -9.10 5.33 0.28
N ARG A 52 -9.40 6.30 -0.59
CA ARG A 52 -10.42 6.19 -1.62
C ARG A 52 -9.76 5.77 -2.92
N LEU A 53 -10.36 4.80 -3.59
CA LEU A 53 -9.98 4.43 -4.95
C LEU A 53 -10.55 5.48 -5.91
N ASN A 54 -9.68 6.11 -6.71
CA ASN A 54 -10.06 7.20 -7.62
C ASN A 54 -10.63 6.68 -8.95
N ASN A 55 -10.54 5.37 -9.20
CA ASN A 55 -11.00 4.70 -10.41
C ASN A 55 -11.89 3.51 -10.04
N THR A 56 -12.49 2.82 -10.99
CA THR A 56 -13.30 1.63 -10.72
C THR A 56 -12.62 0.34 -11.21
N GLY A 57 -13.03 -0.78 -10.62
CA GLY A 57 -12.63 -2.13 -11.06
C GLY A 57 -11.29 -2.61 -10.52
N PHE A 58 -10.80 -2.08 -9.40
CA PHE A 58 -9.73 -2.72 -8.65
C PHE A 58 -10.33 -3.87 -7.83
N ASP A 59 -9.70 -5.04 -7.87
CA ASP A 59 -10.06 -6.18 -7.04
C ASP A 59 -8.88 -6.58 -6.14
N ILE A 60 -9.03 -6.37 -4.83
CA ILE A 60 -8.00 -6.66 -3.84
C ILE A 60 -7.65 -8.15 -3.71
N ASN A 61 -8.51 -9.05 -4.20
CA ASN A 61 -8.28 -10.49 -4.12
C ASN A 61 -7.51 -11.05 -5.33
N ARG A 62 -7.31 -10.23 -6.36
CA ARG A 62 -6.54 -10.60 -7.56
C ARG A 62 -5.10 -10.10 -7.45
N PRO A 63 -4.14 -10.68 -8.19
CA PRO A 63 -2.75 -10.21 -8.17
C PRO A 63 -2.64 -8.71 -8.48
N TYR A 64 -1.82 -8.00 -7.71
CA TYR A 64 -1.55 -6.57 -7.88
C TYR A 64 -0.14 -6.25 -7.38
N ASN A 65 0.40 -5.10 -7.77
CA ASN A 65 1.70 -4.62 -7.30
C ASN A 65 1.62 -3.15 -6.91
N PHE A 66 2.13 -2.80 -5.72
CA PHE A 66 2.40 -1.40 -5.38
C PHE A 66 3.48 -0.81 -6.30
N THR A 67 3.51 0.52 -6.42
CA THR A 67 4.53 1.24 -7.21
C THR A 67 5.06 2.46 -6.46
N TYR A 68 6.19 3.02 -6.94
CA TYR A 68 6.96 4.08 -6.28
C TYR A 68 6.19 5.36 -5.91
N LEU A 69 5.05 5.66 -6.56
CA LEU A 69 4.22 6.82 -6.23
C LEU A 69 3.30 6.54 -5.02
N SER A 70 3.89 6.01 -3.95
CA SER A 70 3.18 5.61 -2.74
C SER A 70 3.73 6.36 -1.53
N ASN A 71 3.22 7.58 -1.33
CA ASN A 71 3.43 8.35 -0.11
C ASN A 71 2.17 8.24 0.78
N CYS A 72 2.22 8.69 2.03
CA CYS A 72 1.06 8.66 2.94
C CYS A 72 -0.17 9.48 2.50
N LYS A 73 -0.10 10.19 1.36
CA LYS A 73 -1.21 10.96 0.80
C LYS A 73 -1.80 10.28 -0.44
N GLN A 74 -0.98 9.61 -1.24
CA GLN A 74 -1.39 8.95 -2.48
C GLN A 74 -0.60 7.67 -2.69
N CYS A 75 -1.29 6.64 -3.16
CA CYS A 75 -0.73 5.36 -3.49
C CYS A 75 -1.17 4.92 -4.89
N THR A 76 -0.28 4.21 -5.58
CA THR A 76 -0.56 3.67 -6.90
C THR A 76 -0.32 2.17 -6.92
N ILE A 77 -1.31 1.43 -7.38
CA ILE A 77 -1.27 -0.01 -7.57
C ILE A 77 -1.46 -0.36 -9.04
N ILE A 78 -0.68 -1.31 -9.55
CA ILE A 78 -0.85 -1.90 -10.89
C ILE A 78 -1.54 -3.26 -10.75
N GLN A 79 -2.61 -3.47 -11.50
CA GLN A 79 -3.30 -4.75 -11.66
C GLN A 79 -3.70 -4.91 -13.12
N ASP A 80 -3.41 -6.06 -13.73
CA ASP A 80 -3.66 -6.34 -15.16
C ASP A 80 -3.15 -5.24 -16.11
N LYS A 81 -1.93 -4.72 -15.86
CA LYS A 81 -1.34 -3.58 -16.60
C LYS A 81 -2.12 -2.26 -16.51
N LYS A 82 -3.19 -2.19 -15.71
CA LYS A 82 -3.95 -0.98 -15.41
C LYS A 82 -3.48 -0.35 -14.12
N LYS A 83 -3.42 0.99 -14.11
CA LYS A 83 -3.00 1.80 -12.97
C LYS A 83 -4.21 2.24 -12.16
N TYR A 84 -4.19 1.94 -10.87
CA TYR A 84 -5.22 2.31 -9.90
C TYR A 84 -4.63 3.30 -8.90
N LYS A 85 -5.25 4.48 -8.80
CA LYS A 85 -4.82 5.54 -7.89
C LYS A 85 -5.69 5.53 -6.64
N PHE A 86 -5.03 5.61 -5.49
CA PHE A 86 -5.63 5.69 -4.18
C PHE A 86 -5.24 7.03 -3.55
N SER A 87 -6.22 7.81 -3.09
CA SER A 87 -5.98 9.05 -2.35
C SER A 87 -6.37 8.86 -0.89
N ALA A 88 -5.50 9.30 0.03
CA ALA A 88 -5.80 9.27 1.45
C ALA A 88 -7.03 10.14 1.71
N VAL A 89 -7.94 9.65 2.56
CA VAL A 89 -9.06 10.44 3.05
C VAL A 89 -8.48 11.44 4.05
N ILE A 90 -8.40 12.70 3.65
CA ILE A 90 -8.12 13.80 4.56
C ILE A 90 -9.48 14.23 5.10
N TYR A 91 -9.70 14.07 6.40
CA TYR A 91 -10.84 14.74 7.04
C TYR A 91 -10.47 16.23 7.11
N GLU A 92 -11.09 17.04 6.26
CA GLU A 92 -11.14 18.48 6.49
C GLU A 92 -12.10 18.69 7.67
N ASN A 93 -11.57 19.24 8.76
CA ASN A 93 -12.37 19.81 9.85
C ASN A 93 -12.87 21.18 9.44
#